data_AF-A0A7U9MWB2-F1
#
_entry.id   AF-A0A7U9MWB2-F1
#
_cell.length_a   1.000
_cell.length_b   1.000
_cell.length_c   1.000
_cell.angle_alpha   90.00
_cell.angle_beta   90.00
_cell.angle_gamma   90.00
#
_symmetry.space_group_name_H-M   'P 1'
#
loop_
_entity.id
_entity.type
_entity.pdbx_description
1 polymer ?
#
loop_
_entity_poly.entity_id
_entity_poly.type
_entity_poly.pdbx_seq_one_letter_code
_entity_poly.pdbx_strand_id
1 'polypeptide(L)' 'MNVKISDDEKMNLFELTLPKYLKKDIEALVEGIRVNSTLLDCLWGEVYGSINSAFYDNEISEEQADYLRKKYLGLEK' A
#
# COMPACT_ATOMS: atom_id res chain seq x y z
N MET A 1 -18.00 1.90 24.48
CA MET A 1 -18.75 1.94 23.21
C MET A 1 -17.98 1.09 22.22
N ASN A 2 -18.56 0.02 21.68
CA ASN A 2 -17.87 -0.85 20.73
C ASN A 2 -18.34 -0.48 19.31
N VAL A 3 -17.69 0.52 18.71
CA VAL A 3 -17.92 0.87 17.30
C VAL A 3 -17.42 -0.30 16.46
N LYS A 4 -18.34 -0.99 15.77
CA LYS A 4 -17.99 -1.89 14.68
C LYS A 4 -17.71 -1.01 13.47
N ILE A 5 -16.44 -0.88 13.11
CA ILE A 5 -16.01 -0.24 11.86
C ILE A 5 -16.36 -1.20 10.72
N SER A 6 -16.99 -0.70 9.65
CA SER A 6 -17.26 -1.49 8.44
C SER A 6 -15.95 -1.77 7.69
N ASP A 7 -15.88 -2.87 6.93
CA ASP A 7 -14.69 -3.22 6.14
C ASP A 7 -14.24 -2.07 5.21
N ASP A 8 -15.18 -1.31 4.64
CA ASP A 8 -14.88 -0.16 3.76
C ASP A 8 -14.18 0.99 4.52
N GLU A 9 -14.67 1.31 5.72
CA GLU A 9 -14.05 2.31 6.59
C GLU A 9 -12.67 1.87 7.09
N LYS A 10 -12.48 0.56 7.31
CA LYS A 10 -11.19 -0.02 7.69
C LYS A 10 -10.17 0.08 6.56
N MET A 11 -10.58 -0.24 5.33
CA MET A 11 -9.74 -0.10 4.14
C MET A 11 -9.37 1.36 3.88
N ASN A 12 -10.32 2.29 4.06
CA ASN A 12 -10.03 3.72 3.97
C ASN A 12 -9.01 4.16 5.03
N LEU A 13 -9.14 3.66 6.26
CA LEU A 13 -8.16 3.94 7.32
C LEU A 13 -6.76 3.43 6.95
N PHE A 14 -6.64 2.26 6.34
CA PHE A 14 -5.36 1.71 5.88
C PHE A 14 -4.64 2.60 4.88
N GLU A 15 -5.36 3.38 4.08
CA GLU A 15 -4.76 4.33 3.14
C GLU A 15 -4.42 5.68 3.80
N LEU A 16 -5.17 6.06 4.83
CA LEU A 16 -4.96 7.32 5.57
C LEU A 16 -3.79 7.25 6.56
N THR A 17 -3.45 6.06 7.07
CA THR A 17 -2.43 5.87 8.11
C THR A 17 -1.07 5.41 7.58
N LEU A 18 -0.83 5.52 6.26
CA LEU A 18 0.43 5.09 5.66
C LEU A 18 1.63 5.92 6.13
N PRO A 19 2.79 5.28 6.39
CA PRO A 19 4.06 5.97 6.49
C PRO A 19 4.32 6.84 5.26
N LYS A 20 4.93 8.01 5.46
CA LYS A 20 5.12 9.01 4.40
C LYS A 20 5.90 8.46 3.20
N TYR A 21 6.89 7.62 3.43
CA TYR A 21 7.70 7.02 2.36
C TYR A 21 6.86 6.03 1.54
N LEU A 22 6.15 5.11 2.20
CA LEU A 22 5.28 4.15 1.54
C LEU A 22 4.18 4.83 0.73
N LYS A 23 3.56 5.89 1.27
CA LYS A 23 2.59 6.69 0.53
C LYS A 23 3.20 7.28 -0.74
N LYS A 24 4.40 7.85 -0.65
CA LYS A 24 5.09 8.46 -1.79
C LYS A 24 5.40 7.42 -2.88
N ASP A 25 5.82 6.23 -2.51
CA ASP A 25 6.13 5.17 -3.48
C ASP A 25 4.86 4.66 -4.18
N ILE A 26 3.76 4.53 -3.44
CA ILE A 26 2.44 4.20 -4.01
C ILE A 26 1.99 5.28 -5.00
N GLU A 27 2.11 6.56 -4.62
CA GLU A 27 1.78 7.69 -5.50
C GLU A 27 2.64 7.67 -6.77
N ALA A 28 3.93 7.34 -6.65
CA ALA A 28 4.84 7.22 -7.79
C ALA A 28 4.46 6.06 -8.73
N LEU A 29 4.06 4.90 -8.18
CA LEU A 29 3.55 3.79 -8.98
C LEU A 29 2.25 4.14 -9.70
N VAL A 30 1.27 4.72 -9.00
CA VAL A 30 -0.02 5.14 -9.57
C VAL A 30 0.19 6.15 -10.70
N GLU A 31 1.06 7.14 -10.47
CA GLU A 31 1.43 8.12 -11.50
C GLU A 31 2.15 7.44 -12.67
N GLY A 32 3.08 6.53 -12.38
CA GLY A 32 3.79 5.73 -13.38
C GLY A 32 2.85 4.95 -14.29
N ILE A 33 1.79 4.35 -13.73
CA ILE A 33 0.74 3.66 -14.47
C ILE A 33 -0.03 4.65 -15.33
N ARG A 34 -0.44 5.79 -14.76
CA ARG A 34 -1.20 6.84 -15.46
C ARG A 34 -0.46 7.38 -16.69
N VAL A 35 0.87 7.52 -16.61
CA VAL A 35 1.69 8.06 -17.71
C VAL A 35 2.33 6.98 -18.58
N ASN A 36 2.00 5.70 -18.35
CA ASN A 36 2.60 4.56 -19.04
C ASN A 36 4.14 4.59 -19.02
N SER A 37 4.70 4.83 -17.83
CA SER A 37 6.12 4.93 -17.58
C SER A 37 6.86 3.67 -18.04
N THR A 38 8.06 3.81 -18.58
CA THR A 38 8.95 2.67 -18.89
C THR A 38 9.58 2.06 -17.64
N LEU A 39 9.38 2.65 -16.46
CA LEU A 39 9.96 2.24 -15.19
C LEU A 39 8.96 1.53 -14.27
N LEU A 40 7.85 1.02 -14.80
CA LEU A 40 6.81 0.38 -13.99
C LEU A 40 7.33 -0.79 -13.14
N ASP A 41 8.24 -1.61 -13.67
CA ASP A 41 8.86 -2.71 -12.93
C ASP A 41 9.65 -2.21 -11.71
N CYS A 42 10.41 -1.12 -11.88
CA CYS A 42 11.13 -0.50 -10.78
C CYS A 42 10.16 0.08 -9.74
N LEU A 43 9.15 0.83 -10.18
CA LEU A 43 8.15 1.43 -9.29
C LEU A 43 7.36 0.36 -8.50
N TRP A 44 7.05 -0.76 -9.16
CA TRP A 44 6.43 -1.92 -8.52
C TRP A 44 7.34 -2.50 -7.44
N GLY A 45 8.63 -2.66 -7.74
CA GLY A 45 9.65 -3.12 -6.79
C GLY A 45 9.80 -2.20 -5.57
N GLU A 46 9.81 -0.88 -5.79
CA GLU A 46 9.87 0.12 -4.71
C GLU A 46 8.66 0.00 -3.77
N VAL A 47 7.45 -0.08 -4.32
CA VAL A 47 6.23 -0.25 -3.50
C VAL A 47 6.26 -1.59 -2.75
N TYR A 48 6.66 -2.69 -3.38
CA TYR A 48 6.79 -3.98 -2.73
C TYR A 48 7.79 -3.94 -1.56
N GLY A 49 8.95 -3.32 -1.79
CA GLY A 49 9.98 -3.10 -0.77
C GLY A 49 9.47 -2.25 0.39
N SER A 50 8.83 -1.12 0.11
CA SER A 50 8.30 -0.20 1.12
C SER A 50 7.16 -0.82 1.94
N ILE A 51 6.28 -1.62 1.34
CA ILE A 51 5.25 -2.36 2.09
C ILE A 51 5.91 -3.35 3.06
N ASN A 52 6.91 -4.10 2.60
CA ASN A 52 7.63 -5.04 3.44
C ASN A 52 8.39 -4.33 4.58
N SER A 53 9.06 -3.23 4.28
CA SER A 53 9.77 -2.42 5.27
C SER A 53 8.82 -1.93 6.36
N ALA A 54 7.69 -1.31 5.97
CA ALA A 54 6.67 -0.83 6.91
C ALA A 54 6.09 -1.94 7.78
N PHE A 55 5.91 -3.14 7.20
CA PHE A 55 5.43 -4.29 7.95
C PHE A 55 6.46 -4.78 8.98
N TYR A 56 7.72 -4.96 8.58
CA TYR A 56 8.78 -5.42 9.50
C TYR A 56 9.15 -4.39 10.57
N ASP A 57 8.96 -3.10 10.31
CA ASP A 57 9.12 -2.03 11.30
C ASP A 57 7.89 -1.87 12.22
N ASN A 58 6.82 -2.65 11.99
CA ASN A 58 5.54 -2.57 12.70
C ASN A 58 4.80 -1.24 12.51
N GLU A 59 5.08 -0.50 11.44
CA GLU A 59 4.34 0.72 11.08
C GLU A 59 2.98 0.41 10.46
N ILE A 60 2.81 -0.77 9.86
CA ILE A 60 1.53 -1.28 9.35
C ILE A 60 1.28 -2.72 9.80
N SER A 61 0.01 -3.11 9.90
CA SER A 61 -0.37 -4.49 10.25
C SER A 61 -0.17 -5.46 9.08
N GLU A 62 -0.14 -6.77 9.35
CA GLU A 62 -0.09 -7.80 8.30
C GLU A 62 -1.29 -7.67 7.34
N GLU A 63 -2.48 -7.43 7.90
CA GLU A 63 -3.71 -7.26 7.12
C GLU A 63 -3.64 -6.02 6.21
N GLN A 64 -3.09 -4.92 6.73
CA GLN A 64 -2.87 -3.71 5.95
C GLN A 64 -1.84 -3.97 4.83
N ALA A 65 -0.75 -4.68 5.12
CA ALA A 65 0.24 -5.03 4.11
C ALA A 65 -0.36 -5.93 3.01
N ASP A 66 -1.19 -6.90 3.37
CA ASP A 66 -1.91 -7.77 2.43
C ASP A 66 -2.86 -6.97 1.53
N TYR A 67 -3.68 -6.10 2.13
CA TYR A 67 -4.56 -5.20 1.42
C TYR A 67 -3.80 -4.33 0.39
N LEU A 68 -2.68 -3.73 0.78
CA LEU A 68 -1.88 -2.87 -0.10
C LEU A 68 -1.25 -3.65 -1.25
N ARG A 69 -0.71 -4.86 -0.99
CA ARG A 69 -0.16 -5.74 -2.04
C ARG A 69 -1.24 -6.15 -3.03
N LYS A 70 -2.43 -6.49 -2.54
CA LYS A 70 -3.56 -6.82 -3.41
C LYS A 70 -3.99 -5.64 -4.26
N LYS A 71 -4.18 -4.47 -3.63
CA LYS A 71 -4.71 -3.27 -4.29
C LYS A 71 -3.76 -2.68 -5.33
N TYR A 72 -2.47 -2.56 -5.00
CA TYR A 72 -1.52 -1.81 -5.83
C TYR A 72 -0.60 -2.71 -6.66
N LEU A 73 -0.36 -3.95 -6.21
CA LEU A 73 0.60 -4.86 -6.87
C LEU A 73 -0.08 -6.04 -7.56
N GLY A 74 -1.39 -6.24 -7.37
CA GLY A 74 -2.13 -7.37 -7.93
C GLY A 74 -1.74 -8.72 -7.36
N LEU A 75 -1.08 -8.73 -6.18
CA LEU A 75 -0.71 -9.96 -5.50
C LEU A 75 -1.89 -10.47 -4.68
N GLU A 76 -2.38 -11.66 -5.01
CA GLU A 76 -3.36 -12.37 -4.20
C GLU A 76 -2.64 -13.45 -3.36
N LYS A 77 -3.05 -13.62 -2.10
CA LYS A 77 -2.61 -14.72 -1.24
C LYS A 77 -3.24 -16.04 -1.64
#